data_AF-A0A1I5L3V2-F1
#
_entry.id   AF-A0A1I5L3V2-F1
#
_cell.length_a   1.000
_cell.length_b   1.000
_cell.length_c   1.000
_cell.angle_alpha   90.00
_cell.angle_beta   90.00
_cell.angle_gamma   90.00
#
_symmetry.space_group_name_H-M   'P 1'
#
loop_
_entity.id
_entity.type
_entity.pdbx_description
1 polymer ?
#
loop_
_entity_poly.entity_id
_entity_poly.type
_entity_poly.pdbx_seq_one_letter_code
_entity_poly.pdbx_strand_id
1 'polypeptide(L)'
;MKKFAALALCMMLAVAASASSEGFEKKGFLTTKWCVENDMFKDCRLETVVCGYGGCNQNWEFGDPIKEEMVLYVHDDGKYYKVDLGHVERSELDEAMNRNEVTLIGSYDAKNNVIHVKEFKAPPPPKKSFFKGCL
;
A
#
# COMPACT_ATOMS: atom_id res chain seq x y z
N MET A 1 19.78 21.16 53.08
CA MET A 1 19.40 21.49 51.69
C MET A 1 20.53 21.07 50.75
N LYS A 2 20.23 20.30 49.69
CA LYS A 2 21.06 20.13 48.47
C LYS A 2 22.47 19.55 48.72
N LYS A 3 22.92 18.36 48.26
CA LYS A 3 22.80 17.74 46.94
C LYS A 3 23.40 16.31 47.02
N PHE A 4 22.65 15.24 47.28
CA PHE A 4 23.19 13.87 47.20
C PHE A 4 22.12 12.83 46.79
N ALA A 5 21.35 13.13 45.75
CA ALA A 5 20.28 12.25 45.26
C ALA A 5 20.31 12.09 43.72
N ALA A 6 21.49 11.90 43.13
CA ALA A 6 21.63 11.85 41.67
C ALA A 6 22.58 10.74 41.18
N LEU A 7 22.51 9.55 41.78
CA LEU A 7 23.30 8.39 41.32
C LEU A 7 22.54 7.07 41.58
N ALA A 8 21.34 6.94 41.02
CA ALA A 8 20.61 5.66 41.02
C ALA A 8 19.58 5.57 39.88
N LEU A 9 19.86 6.15 38.70
CA LEU A 9 18.95 6.09 37.55
C LEU A 9 19.72 5.98 36.22
N CYS A 10 20.70 5.07 36.15
CA CYS A 10 21.42 4.73 34.92
C CYS A 10 21.37 3.22 34.62
N MET A 11 20.28 2.56 34.99
CA MET A 11 20.03 1.18 34.61
C MET A 11 18.63 1.11 34.02
N MET A 12 18.52 0.48 32.85
CA MET A 12 17.29 0.21 32.08
C MET A 12 16.85 1.29 31.09
N LEU A 13 17.62 1.51 30.02
CA LEU A 13 17.08 1.93 28.72
C LEU A 13 18.04 1.49 27.60
N ALA A 14 18.25 0.18 27.51
CA ALA A 14 18.94 -0.44 26.37
C ALA A 14 18.17 -1.72 26.00
N VAL A 15 16.89 -1.57 25.66
CA VAL A 15 16.09 -2.60 25.00
C VAL A 15 15.31 -1.93 23.88
N ALA A 16 15.26 -2.65 22.75
CA ALA A 16 14.52 -2.36 21.53
C ALA A 16 15.26 -1.53 20.46
N ALA A 17 16.26 -2.16 19.85
CA ALA A 17 16.50 -1.98 18.42
C ALA A 17 16.80 -3.35 17.79
N SER A 18 15.95 -4.33 18.06
CA SER A 18 15.81 -5.50 17.19
C SER A 18 15.11 -5.00 15.91
N ALA A 19 15.88 -4.41 15.00
CA ALA A 19 15.43 -4.26 13.63
C ALA A 19 15.37 -5.67 13.05
N SER A 20 14.23 -6.34 13.25
CA SER A 20 13.91 -7.56 12.52
C SER A 20 14.03 -7.21 11.04
N SER A 21 15.02 -7.80 10.37
CA SER A 21 15.16 -7.81 8.93
C SER A 21 14.13 -8.74 8.27
N GLU A 22 12.95 -8.85 8.86
CA GLU A 22 11.79 -9.44 8.20
C GLU A 22 11.29 -8.39 7.21
N GLY A 23 11.07 -8.82 5.96
CA GLY A 23 10.60 -7.95 4.90
C GLY A 23 9.42 -7.08 5.36
N PHE A 24 9.38 -5.85 4.90
CA PHE A 24 8.28 -4.95 5.20
C PHE A 24 7.02 -5.51 4.54
N GLU A 25 6.18 -6.14 5.35
CA GLU A 25 4.90 -6.72 4.94
C GLU A 25 3.77 -5.78 5.36
N LYS A 26 3.04 -5.25 4.39
CA LYS A 26 1.87 -4.41 4.64
C LYS A 26 0.68 -4.91 3.84
N LYS A 27 -0.46 -5.00 4.53
CA LYS A 27 -1.75 -5.38 3.97
C LYS A 27 -2.62 -4.13 3.82
N GLY A 28 -3.23 -3.95 2.65
CA GLY A 28 -4.03 -2.77 2.39
C GLY A 28 -4.92 -2.89 1.14
N PHE A 29 -5.36 -1.73 0.67
CA PHE A 29 -6.09 -1.55 -0.57
C PHE A 29 -5.12 -1.03 -1.64
N LEU A 30 -4.84 -1.85 -2.65
CA LEU A 30 -3.95 -1.47 -3.76
C LEU A 30 -4.76 -0.69 -4.80
N THR A 31 -4.40 0.56 -5.04
CA THR A 31 -5.12 1.43 -5.98
C THR A 31 -4.22 2.55 -6.49
N THR A 32 -4.77 3.48 -7.26
CA THR A 32 -4.05 4.67 -7.71
C THR A 32 -4.14 5.78 -6.69
N LYS A 33 -3.10 6.62 -6.63
CA LYS A 33 -3.06 7.77 -5.71
C LYS A 33 -4.29 8.67 -5.85
N TRP A 34 -4.71 8.93 -7.09
CA TRP A 34 -5.89 9.74 -7.37
C TRP A 34 -7.15 9.16 -6.72
N CYS A 35 -7.33 7.84 -6.74
CA CYS A 35 -8.47 7.20 -6.10
C CYS A 35 -8.46 7.34 -4.58
N VAL A 36 -7.27 7.26 -3.94
CA VAL A 36 -7.16 7.51 -2.50
C VAL A 36 -7.43 8.98 -2.16
N GLU A 37 -6.87 9.91 -2.93
CA GLU A 37 -7.01 11.36 -2.68
C GLU A 37 -8.44 11.88 -2.89
N ASN A 38 -9.24 11.19 -3.70
CA ASN A 38 -10.64 11.54 -3.96
C ASN A 38 -11.63 10.65 -3.18
N ASP A 39 -11.15 9.83 -2.24
CA ASP A 39 -11.97 8.86 -1.48
C ASP A 39 -12.76 7.86 -2.37
N MET A 40 -12.28 7.64 -3.59
CA MET A 40 -12.91 6.79 -4.61
C MET A 40 -12.48 5.32 -4.47
N PHE A 41 -12.58 4.73 -3.27
CA PHE A 41 -12.11 3.36 -3.04
C PHE A 41 -12.97 2.28 -3.73
N LYS A 42 -14.29 2.46 -3.77
CA LYS A 42 -15.23 1.51 -4.40
C LYS A 42 -15.49 1.80 -5.88
N ASP A 43 -15.39 3.08 -6.24
CA ASP A 43 -15.71 3.60 -7.56
C ASP A 43 -14.45 4.07 -8.31
N CYS A 44 -13.26 3.57 -7.91
CA CYS A 44 -12.01 3.84 -8.60
C CYS A 44 -12.13 3.36 -10.04
N ARG A 45 -12.30 4.32 -10.95
CA ARG A 45 -12.57 3.99 -12.34
C ARG A 45 -11.33 3.41 -13.01
N LEU A 46 -11.52 2.44 -13.88
CA LEU A 46 -10.43 1.71 -14.52
C LEU A 46 -9.52 2.61 -15.35
N GLU A 47 -10.02 3.73 -15.89
CA GLU A 47 -9.16 4.66 -16.62
C GLU A 47 -8.02 5.22 -15.76
N THR A 48 -8.29 5.44 -14.46
CA THR A 48 -7.28 5.96 -13.52
C THR A 48 -6.08 5.01 -13.40
N VAL A 49 -6.32 3.71 -13.65
CA VAL A 49 -5.36 2.60 -13.61
C VAL A 49 -4.55 2.50 -14.91
N VAL A 50 -4.65 3.49 -15.81
CA VAL A 50 -3.83 3.60 -17.03
C VAL A 50 -3.16 4.97 -17.11
N CYS A 51 -3.92 6.02 -16.78
CA CYS A 51 -3.50 7.41 -16.97
C CYS A 51 -3.29 8.18 -15.66
N GLY A 52 -3.71 7.63 -14.52
CA GLY A 52 -3.56 8.24 -13.19
C GLY A 52 -4.65 9.22 -12.76
N TYR A 53 -5.68 9.54 -13.56
CA TYR A 53 -6.73 10.51 -13.17
C TYR A 53 -8.09 10.25 -13.83
N GLY A 54 -9.18 10.71 -13.20
CA GLY A 54 -10.53 10.52 -13.71
C GLY A 54 -10.79 11.30 -15.01
N GLY A 55 -11.44 10.67 -15.99
CA GLY A 55 -11.80 11.31 -17.28
C GLY A 55 -10.66 11.42 -18.30
N CYS A 56 -9.50 10.82 -18.02
CA CYS A 56 -8.36 10.84 -18.94
C CYS A 56 -8.58 10.08 -20.26
N ASN A 57 -9.55 9.18 -20.30
CA ASN A 57 -9.90 8.42 -21.50
C ASN A 57 -10.32 9.31 -22.68
N GLN A 58 -10.64 10.59 -22.42
CA GLN A 58 -10.92 11.59 -23.45
C GLN A 58 -9.67 12.15 -24.13
N ASN A 59 -8.51 12.09 -23.46
CA ASN A 59 -7.26 12.71 -23.90
C ASN A 59 -6.09 11.73 -24.03
N TRP A 60 -6.28 10.47 -23.62
CA TRP A 60 -5.26 9.44 -23.65
C TRP A 60 -5.39 8.64 -24.94
N GLU A 61 -4.30 8.57 -25.70
CA GLU A 61 -4.22 7.80 -26.94
C GLU A 61 -3.37 6.53 -26.77
N PHE A 62 -3.65 5.50 -27.58
CA PHE A 62 -2.84 4.28 -27.57
C PHE A 62 -1.40 4.59 -27.97
N GLY A 63 -0.48 4.44 -27.02
CA GLY A 63 0.93 4.79 -27.18
C GLY A 63 1.40 5.90 -26.21
N ASP A 64 0.45 6.59 -25.56
CA ASP A 64 0.80 7.51 -24.48
C ASP A 64 1.40 6.76 -23.28
N PRO A 65 2.42 7.35 -22.62
CA PRO A 65 3.04 6.72 -21.47
C PRO A 65 2.04 6.56 -20.33
N ILE A 66 2.13 5.42 -19.65
CA ILE A 66 1.40 5.14 -18.43
C ILE A 66 1.87 6.13 -17.34
N LYS A 67 0.94 6.88 -16.76
CA LYS A 67 1.22 7.95 -15.77
C LYS A 67 0.65 7.65 -14.39
N GLU A 68 0.13 6.44 -14.18
CA GLU A 68 -0.45 6.07 -12.89
C GLU A 68 0.60 6.01 -11.78
N GLU A 69 0.32 6.69 -10.66
CA GLU A 69 1.04 6.48 -9.42
C GLU A 69 0.25 5.46 -8.58
N MET A 70 0.80 4.25 -8.42
CA MET A 70 0.20 3.22 -7.57
C MET A 70 0.55 3.43 -6.10
N VAL A 71 -0.45 3.17 -5.26
CA VAL A 71 -0.34 3.29 -3.81
C VAL A 71 -1.05 2.13 -3.11
N LEU A 72 -0.50 1.72 -1.96
CA LEU A 72 -1.15 0.81 -1.03
C LEU A 72 -1.72 1.64 0.11
N TYR A 73 -3.05 1.77 0.18
CA TYR A 73 -3.72 2.38 1.32
C TYR A 73 -3.89 1.38 2.45
N VAL A 74 -3.22 1.60 3.58
CA VAL A 74 -3.28 0.71 4.75
C VAL A 74 -4.31 1.27 5.72
N HIS A 75 -5.48 0.62 5.78
CA HIS A 75 -6.59 1.03 6.65
C HIS A 75 -6.17 1.12 8.12
N ASP A 76 -5.31 0.21 8.60
CA ASP A 76 -4.82 0.17 9.98
C ASP A 76 -3.97 1.40 10.35
N ASP A 77 -3.23 1.94 9.38
CA ASP A 77 -2.34 3.09 9.58
C ASP A 77 -3.02 4.42 9.18
N GLY A 78 -4.18 4.37 8.52
CA GLY A 78 -4.89 5.53 7.98
C GLY A 78 -4.08 6.32 6.94
N LYS A 79 -3.12 5.68 6.25
CA LYS A 79 -2.23 6.33 5.30
C LYS A 79 -1.94 5.45 4.10
N TYR A 80 -1.54 6.09 3.00
CA TYR A 80 -1.07 5.38 1.82
C TYR A 80 0.46 5.37 1.72
N TYR A 81 0.95 4.31 1.09
CA TYR A 81 2.34 4.10 0.77
C TYR A 81 2.49 4.06 -0.74
N LYS A 82 3.51 4.73 -1.28
CA LYS A 82 3.82 4.61 -2.71
C LYS A 82 4.35 3.21 -2.99
N VAL A 83 3.98 2.65 -4.14
CA VAL A 83 4.37 1.30 -4.52
C VAL A 83 5.30 1.38 -5.72
N ASP A 84 6.48 0.80 -5.58
CA ASP A 84 7.42 0.58 -6.68
C ASP A 84 7.46 -0.91 -7.00
N LEU A 85 7.08 -1.25 -8.23
CA LEU A 85 6.91 -2.64 -8.66
C LEU A 85 8.24 -3.35 -8.90
N GLY A 86 9.34 -2.62 -9.08
CA GLY A 86 10.66 -3.21 -9.31
C GLY A 86 10.65 -4.25 -10.45
N HIS A 87 10.63 -5.54 -10.07
CA HIS A 87 10.63 -6.68 -10.99
C HIS A 87 9.24 -7.32 -11.22
N VAL A 88 8.21 -6.95 -10.45
CA VAL A 88 6.86 -7.49 -10.60
C VAL A 88 6.21 -6.87 -11.83
N GLU A 89 5.67 -7.69 -12.72
CA GLU A 89 4.99 -7.15 -13.90
C GLU A 89 3.66 -6.52 -13.51
N ARG A 90 3.30 -5.44 -14.21
CA ARG A 90 2.06 -4.72 -13.93
C ARG A 90 0.82 -5.60 -14.11
N SER A 91 0.88 -6.50 -15.10
CA SER A 91 -0.13 -7.50 -15.45
C SER A 91 -0.44 -8.45 -14.29
N GLU A 92 0.56 -8.83 -13.49
CA GLU A 92 0.37 -9.71 -12.33
C GLU A 92 -0.45 -9.01 -11.24
N LEU A 93 -0.38 -7.69 -11.17
CA LEU A 93 -1.09 -6.89 -10.19
C LEU A 93 -2.49 -6.48 -10.62
N ASP A 94 -2.87 -6.70 -11.89
CA ASP A 94 -4.22 -6.34 -12.37
C ASP A 94 -5.32 -7.06 -11.59
N GLU A 95 -5.06 -8.29 -11.13
CA GLU A 95 -5.98 -9.02 -10.26
C GLU A 95 -6.06 -8.43 -8.84
N ALA A 96 -4.99 -7.79 -8.38
CA ALA A 96 -4.89 -7.16 -7.06
C ALA A 96 -5.35 -5.69 -7.08
N MET A 97 -5.41 -5.04 -8.24
CA MET A 97 -5.83 -3.65 -8.38
C MET A 97 -7.27 -3.43 -7.93
N ASN A 98 -7.48 -2.33 -7.20
CA ASN A 98 -8.77 -1.93 -6.63
C ASN A 98 -9.40 -3.01 -5.73
N ARG A 99 -8.57 -3.82 -5.07
CA ARG A 99 -9.02 -4.82 -4.09
C ARG A 99 -8.47 -4.56 -2.71
N ASN A 100 -9.25 -4.93 -1.70
CA ASN A 100 -8.84 -4.92 -0.30
C ASN A 100 -8.07 -6.19 0.05
N GLU A 101 -7.29 -6.12 1.12
CA GLU A 101 -6.51 -7.23 1.66
C GLU A 101 -5.37 -7.70 0.74
N VAL A 102 -4.87 -6.82 -0.12
CA VAL A 102 -3.64 -7.06 -0.88
C VAL A 102 -2.47 -6.90 0.08
N THR A 103 -1.59 -7.90 0.11
CA THR A 103 -0.39 -7.85 0.95
C THR A 103 0.84 -7.68 0.07
N LEU A 104 1.56 -6.59 0.27
CA LEU A 104 2.85 -6.33 -0.36
C LEU A 104 3.98 -6.70 0.60
N ILE A 105 4.95 -7.45 0.11
CA ILE A 105 6.13 -7.88 0.86
C ILE A 105 7.37 -7.33 0.13
N GLY A 106 8.21 -6.62 0.86
CA GLY A 106 9.39 -6.04 0.23
C GLY A 106 10.27 -5.23 1.16
N SER A 107 10.86 -4.18 0.60
CA SER A 107 11.72 -3.24 1.32
C SER A 107 11.06 -1.87 1.37
N TYR A 108 11.08 -1.24 2.54
CA TYR A 108 10.44 0.07 2.74
C TYR A 108 11.48 1.17 2.83
N ASP A 109 11.40 2.14 1.93
CA ASP A 109 12.15 3.38 2.00
C ASP A 109 11.33 4.42 2.79
N ALA A 110 11.68 4.56 4.07
CA ALA A 110 11.05 5.50 4.98
C ALA A 110 11.24 6.98 4.58
N LYS A 111 12.28 7.33 3.79
CA LYS A 111 12.52 8.72 3.37
C LYS A 111 11.52 9.18 2.31
N ASN A 112 11.20 8.28 1.39
CA ASN A 112 10.35 8.58 0.24
C ASN A 112 8.91 8.04 0.39
N ASN A 113 8.64 7.30 1.47
CA ASN A 113 7.38 6.60 1.72
C ASN A 113 7.04 5.60 0.58
N VAL A 114 8.06 4.88 0.11
CA VAL A 114 7.97 3.92 -1.02
C VAL A 114 8.20 2.50 -0.53
N ILE A 115 7.33 1.58 -0.94
CA ILE A 115 7.48 0.14 -0.78
C ILE A 115 8.04 -0.40 -2.10
N HIS A 116 9.27 -0.88 -2.09
CA HIS A 116 9.84 -1.65 -3.18
C HIS A 116 9.37 -3.09 -3.06
N VAL A 117 8.45 -3.49 -3.93
CA VAL A 117 7.80 -4.80 -3.89
C VAL A 117 8.77 -5.86 -4.38
N LYS A 118 8.91 -6.93 -3.60
CA LYS A 118 9.62 -8.15 -4.03
C LYS A 118 8.63 -9.27 -4.35
N GLU A 119 7.56 -9.33 -3.57
CA GLU A 119 6.52 -10.34 -3.69
C GLU A 119 5.18 -9.71 -3.28
N PHE A 120 4.10 -10.13 -3.92
CA PHE A 120 2.75 -9.75 -3.51
C PHE A 120 1.91 -11.00 -3.29
N LYS A 121 1.01 -10.93 -2.32
CA LYS A 121 -0.04 -11.93 -2.14
C LYS A 121 -1.34 -11.33 -2.64
N ALA A 122 -1.91 -11.98 -3.65
CA ALA A 122 -3.21 -11.64 -4.17
C ALA A 122 -4.27 -11.65 -3.03
N PRO A 123 -5.29 -10.79 -3.13
CA PRO A 123 -6.32 -10.71 -2.11
C PRO A 123 -7.04 -12.06 -2.01
N PRO A 124 -7.42 -12.51 -0.80
CA PRO A 124 -8.10 -13.78 -0.65
C PRO A 124 -9.39 -13.79 -1.48
N PRO A 125 -9.76 -14.92 -2.09
CA PRO A 125 -10.99 -15.01 -2.85
C PRO A 125 -12.18 -14.58 -1.98
N PRO A 126 -13.18 -13.88 -2.56
CA PRO A 126 -14.29 -13.32 -1.81
C PRO A 126 -14.95 -14.40 -0.95
N LYS A 127 -14.91 -14.21 0.37
CA LYS A 127 -15.49 -15.14 1.33
C LYS A 127 -17.01 -15.06 1.22
N LYS A 128 -17.56 -15.99 0.43
CA LYS A 128 -18.97 -16.33 0.18
C LYS A 128 -19.59 -15.68 -1.06
N SER A 129 -19.97 -16.58 -1.97
CA SER A 129 -21.02 -16.38 -2.97
C SER A 129 -22.32 -15.98 -2.25
N PHE A 130 -22.73 -14.73 -2.42
CA PHE A 130 -24.07 -14.27 -2.03
C PHE A 130 -25.16 -14.72 -3.02
N PHE A 131 -24.81 -15.52 -4.04
CA PHE A 131 -25.79 -16.16 -4.93
C PHE A 131 -26.42 -17.41 -4.31
N LYS A 132 -26.80 -17.34 -3.03
CA LYS A 132 -27.75 -18.28 -2.45
C LYS A 132 -29.10 -17.58 -2.29
N GLY A 133 -29.91 -17.64 -3.36
CA GLY A 133 -31.36 -17.59 -3.25
C GLY A 133 -32.06 -16.28 -3.58
N CYS A 134 -32.04 -15.87 -4.85
CA CYS A 134 -33.16 -15.18 -5.50
C CYS A 134 -33.24 -15.70 -6.95
N LEU A 135 -33.87 -16.87 -7.12
CA LEU A 135 -34.42 -17.37 -8.38
C LEU A 135 -35.87 -17.75 -8.09
#